data_AF-A0A5B8V5I8-F1
#
_entry.id   AF-A0A5B8V5I8-F1
#
_cell.length_a   1.000
_cell.length_b   1.000
_cell.length_c   1.000
_cell.angle_alpha   90.00
_cell.angle_beta   90.00
_cell.angle_gamma   90.00
#
_symmetry.space_group_name_H-M   'P 1'
#
loop_
_entity.id
_entity.type
_entity.pdbx_description
1 polymer ?
#
loop_
_entity_poly.entity_id
_entity_poly.type
_entity_poly.pdbx_seq_one_letter_code
_entity_poly.pdbx_strand_id
1 'polypeptide(L)'
;MKQITCLFLMLLGLSCSNQSNIIAENNSNKDSAIVSTNTEIPTTRKAVNPKPIASFSKEIPNELNDWKFAVNVYETKETFHYVMKMQYMELAAEDTLKIPNFGTMPKIEIRPGADTYSCIIGFLDKQNTFREYKLVTAKEDRLSVKILHRYAVETYQAK
;
A
#
# COMPACT_ATOMS: atom_id res chain seq x y z
N MET A 1 12.39 52.49 16.13
CA MET A 1 12.61 53.37 14.96
C MET A 1 12.61 52.50 13.70
N LYS A 2 11.96 52.95 12.61
CA LYS A 2 12.06 52.45 11.19
C LYS A 2 12.15 50.91 11.01
N GLN A 3 11.06 50.19 10.70
CA GLN A 3 10.39 50.14 9.39
C GLN A 3 11.33 50.17 8.17
N ILE A 4 11.27 49.11 7.35
CA ILE A 4 11.23 49.16 5.88
C ILE A 4 10.34 47.99 5.41
N THR A 5 9.36 48.32 4.57
CA THR A 5 8.44 47.39 3.91
C THR A 5 8.81 47.36 2.44
N CYS A 6 8.88 46.19 1.80
CA CYS A 6 8.90 46.09 0.33
C CYS A 6 7.88 45.07 -0.16
N LEU A 7 6.69 45.59 -0.46
CA LEU A 7 5.62 44.95 -1.21
C LEU A 7 5.83 45.24 -2.71
N PHE A 8 5.85 44.22 -3.57
CA PHE A 8 5.74 44.35 -5.03
C PHE A 8 5.12 43.05 -5.58
N LEU A 9 3.81 42.97 -5.80
CA LEU A 9 3.01 43.54 -6.90
C LEU A 9 3.13 42.79 -8.24
N MET A 10 2.39 41.67 -8.32
CA MET A 10 1.41 41.31 -9.36
C MET A 10 1.51 41.93 -10.78
N LEU A 11 1.72 41.07 -11.79
CA LEU A 11 1.24 41.21 -13.19
C LEU A 11 1.36 39.81 -13.86
N LEU A 12 0.28 39.05 -13.98
CA LEU A 12 -0.68 39.03 -15.12
C LEU A 12 -0.05 38.66 -16.47
N GLY A 13 -0.38 37.46 -16.95
CA GLY A 13 -0.07 36.94 -18.28
C GLY A 13 -1.11 35.91 -18.71
N LEU A 14 -2.27 36.38 -19.19
CA LEU A 14 -3.29 35.55 -19.83
C LEU A 14 -2.86 35.20 -21.25
N SER A 15 -2.96 33.92 -21.64
CA SER A 15 -3.00 33.51 -23.05
C SER A 15 -3.80 32.22 -23.20
N CYS A 16 -5.08 32.36 -23.54
CA CYS A 16 -5.84 31.29 -24.19
C CYS A 16 -5.69 31.44 -25.70
N SER A 17 -5.21 30.41 -26.38
CA SER A 17 -5.33 30.27 -27.83
C SER A 17 -6.27 29.09 -28.15
N ASN A 18 -7.55 29.37 -28.34
CA ASN A 18 -8.46 28.42 -28.98
C ASN A 18 -8.18 28.40 -30.48
N GLN A 19 -7.95 27.23 -31.07
CA GLN A 19 -8.18 27.04 -32.50
C GLN A 19 -8.98 25.77 -32.76
N SER A 20 -10.24 25.98 -33.11
CA SER A 20 -11.20 24.99 -33.55
C SER A 20 -10.92 24.51 -34.97
N ASN A 21 -11.07 23.20 -35.22
CA ASN A 21 -11.22 22.64 -36.56
C ASN A 21 -12.33 21.58 -36.58
N ILE A 22 -13.18 21.66 -37.60
CA ILE A 22 -14.41 20.87 -37.87
C ILE A 22 -14.63 20.97 -39.41
N ILE A 23 -15.20 20.01 -40.15
CA ILE A 23 -15.97 18.81 -39.80
C ILE A 23 -15.47 17.61 -40.64
N ALA A 24 -15.48 16.39 -40.06
CA ALA A 24 -15.61 15.16 -40.85
C ALA A 24 -16.41 14.12 -40.05
N GLU A 25 -17.72 14.06 -40.30
CA GLU A 25 -18.60 13.03 -39.75
C GLU A 25 -18.25 11.66 -40.34
N ASN A 26 -18.39 10.61 -39.52
CA ASN A 26 -18.81 9.32 -40.05
C ASN A 26 -19.64 8.59 -38.99
N ASN A 27 -20.95 8.51 -39.25
CA ASN A 27 -21.89 7.79 -38.40
C ASN A 27 -21.58 6.29 -38.44
N SER A 28 -21.08 5.74 -37.33
CA SER A 28 -21.18 4.31 -37.07
C SER A 28 -21.91 4.11 -35.76
N ASN A 29 -23.17 3.69 -35.88
CA ASN A 29 -24.02 3.38 -34.76
C ASN A 29 -23.42 2.24 -33.93
N LYS A 30 -22.95 2.56 -32.73
CA LYS A 30 -22.72 1.59 -31.67
C LYS A 30 -23.33 2.15 -30.40
N ASP A 31 -24.44 1.55 -29.99
CA ASP A 31 -24.87 1.58 -28.60
C ASP A 31 -23.66 1.28 -27.72
N SER A 32 -23.18 2.31 -27.02
CA SER A 32 -22.16 2.13 -26.00
C SER A 32 -22.87 1.51 -24.80
N ALA A 33 -23.07 0.19 -24.88
CA ALA A 33 -23.27 -0.62 -23.71
C ALA A 33 -22.10 -0.30 -22.78
N ILE A 34 -22.40 0.42 -21.69
CA ILE A 34 -21.48 0.62 -20.58
C ILE A 34 -21.34 -0.76 -19.94
N VAL A 35 -20.49 -1.59 -20.53
CA VAL A 35 -20.07 -2.86 -19.97
C VAL A 35 -19.29 -2.50 -18.73
N SER A 36 -19.99 -2.50 -17.59
CA SER A 36 -19.39 -2.43 -16.28
C SER A 36 -18.53 -3.68 -16.12
N THR A 37 -17.27 -3.60 -16.52
CA THR A 37 -16.27 -4.65 -16.33
C THR A 37 -15.90 -4.71 -14.86
N ASN A 38 -16.84 -5.17 -14.04
CA ASN A 38 -16.59 -5.72 -12.73
C ASN A 38 -15.82 -7.03 -12.93
N THR A 39 -14.55 -6.92 -13.31
CA THR A 39 -13.62 -8.04 -13.39
C THR A 39 -13.41 -8.53 -11.97
N GLU A 40 -14.19 -9.53 -11.58
CA GLU A 40 -14.11 -10.13 -10.25
C GLU A 40 -12.68 -10.61 -10.00
N ILE A 41 -12.11 -10.17 -8.88
CA ILE A 41 -10.74 -10.50 -8.55
C ILE A 41 -10.68 -11.96 -8.09
N PRO A 42 -9.89 -12.81 -8.74
CA PRO A 42 -9.88 -14.23 -8.45
C PRO A 42 -9.47 -14.45 -6.99
N THR A 43 -10.23 -15.26 -6.27
CA THR A 43 -9.94 -15.61 -4.87
C THR A 43 -8.65 -16.42 -4.71
N THR A 44 -8.16 -17.03 -5.79
CA THR A 44 -6.90 -17.77 -5.83
C THR A 44 -5.94 -17.27 -6.92
N ARG A 45 -4.63 -17.31 -6.64
CA ARG A 45 -3.57 -17.00 -7.59
C ARG A 45 -3.27 -18.20 -8.50
N LYS A 46 -3.04 -17.94 -9.78
CA LYS A 46 -2.56 -18.95 -10.75
C LYS A 46 -1.13 -19.43 -10.46
N ALA A 47 -0.29 -18.53 -9.95
CA ALA A 47 1.09 -18.78 -9.53
C ALA A 47 1.39 -17.96 -8.27
N VAL A 48 2.32 -18.43 -7.44
CA VAL A 48 2.74 -17.77 -6.20
C VAL A 48 4.20 -17.39 -6.34
N ASN A 49 4.56 -16.13 -6.07
CA ASN A 49 5.95 -15.71 -6.06
C ASN A 49 6.68 -16.29 -4.83
N PRO A 50 7.77 -17.06 -4.98
CA PRO A 50 8.54 -17.58 -3.84
C PRO A 50 9.40 -16.49 -3.15
N LYS A 51 9.61 -15.33 -3.80
CA LYS A 51 10.30 -14.18 -3.20
C LYS A 51 9.32 -13.33 -2.38
N PRO A 52 9.78 -12.62 -1.33
CA PRO A 52 8.92 -11.69 -0.62
C PRO A 52 8.45 -10.57 -1.55
N ILE A 53 7.19 -10.17 -1.42
CA ILE A 53 6.57 -9.05 -2.14
C ILE A 53 6.72 -7.72 -1.42
N ALA A 54 7.01 -7.75 -0.12
CA ALA A 54 7.39 -6.59 0.68
C ALA A 54 8.37 -7.03 1.76
N SER A 55 9.42 -6.25 1.98
CA SER A 55 10.49 -6.53 2.92
C SER A 55 10.93 -5.26 3.65
N PHE A 56 11.24 -5.41 4.93
CA PHE A 56 11.93 -4.42 5.75
C PHE A 56 13.07 -5.13 6.47
N SER A 57 14.24 -4.49 6.56
CA SER A 57 15.40 -5.02 7.28
C SER A 57 16.21 -3.89 7.90
N LYS A 58 16.68 -4.11 9.12
CA LYS A 58 17.59 -3.24 9.85
C LYS A 58 18.65 -4.11 10.52
N GLU A 59 19.91 -3.87 10.20
CA GLU A 59 21.04 -4.54 10.85
C GLU A 59 21.09 -4.20 12.34
N ILE A 60 21.53 -5.16 13.15
CA ILE A 60 21.76 -5.03 14.59
C ILE A 60 23.28 -5.17 14.79
N PRO A 61 23.99 -4.13 15.25
CA PRO A 61 25.44 -4.20 15.42
C PRO A 61 25.86 -5.35 16.35
N ASN A 62 26.69 -6.25 15.83
CA ASN A 62 27.33 -7.33 16.57
C ASN A 62 28.65 -7.70 15.88
N GLU A 63 29.71 -7.96 16.64
CA GLU A 63 31.05 -8.25 16.08
C GLU A 63 31.21 -9.69 15.55
N LEU A 64 30.28 -10.58 15.91
CA LEU A 64 30.38 -12.03 15.67
C LEU A 64 29.23 -12.60 14.81
N ASN A 65 28.16 -11.83 14.60
CA ASN A 65 26.94 -12.32 13.95
C ASN A 65 26.31 -11.26 13.02
N ASP A 66 25.80 -11.71 11.86
CA ASP A 66 25.00 -10.88 10.93
C ASP A 66 23.55 -10.70 11.43
N TRP A 67 23.39 -10.24 12.67
CA TRP A 67 22.08 -10.06 13.29
C TRP A 67 21.29 -8.92 12.64
N LYS A 68 19.98 -9.12 12.55
CA LYS A 68 19.05 -8.15 11.96
C LYS A 68 17.66 -8.25 12.58
N PHE A 69 16.96 -7.13 12.57
CA PHE A 69 15.51 -7.07 12.61
C PHE A 69 15.01 -7.10 11.17
N ALA A 70 14.29 -8.15 10.77
CA ALA A 70 13.77 -8.29 9.40
C ALA A 70 12.32 -8.77 9.39
N VAL A 71 11.53 -8.22 8.48
CA VAL A 71 10.12 -8.61 8.25
C VAL A 71 9.91 -8.77 6.75
N ASN A 72 9.42 -9.94 6.34
CA ASN A 72 9.23 -10.33 4.95
C ASN A 72 7.81 -10.85 4.75
N VAL A 73 7.07 -10.33 3.76
CA VAL A 73 5.72 -10.78 3.43
C VAL A 73 5.74 -11.54 2.11
N TYR A 74 5.11 -12.71 2.11
CA TYR A 74 5.03 -13.64 0.99
C TYR A 74 3.57 -13.86 0.57
N GLU A 75 3.37 -14.07 -0.72
CA GLU A 75 2.07 -14.47 -1.26
C GLU A 75 1.72 -15.91 -0.87
N THR A 76 0.43 -16.21 -0.83
CA THR A 76 -0.08 -17.59 -0.79
C THR A 76 -0.90 -17.90 -2.05
N LYS A 77 -1.39 -19.14 -2.19
CA LYS A 77 -2.35 -19.49 -3.26
C LYS A 77 -3.67 -18.71 -3.15
N GLU A 78 -4.03 -18.21 -1.97
CA GLU A 78 -5.23 -17.40 -1.76
C GLU A 78 -4.89 -15.91 -1.93
N THR A 79 -5.54 -15.22 -2.87
CA THR A 79 -5.22 -13.83 -3.28
C THR A 79 -5.17 -12.86 -2.10
N PHE A 80 -6.05 -13.07 -1.12
CA PHE A 80 -6.30 -12.20 0.02
C PHE A 80 -5.55 -12.63 1.31
N HIS A 81 -4.80 -13.74 1.27
CA HIS A 81 -4.01 -14.25 2.38
C HIS A 81 -2.51 -14.22 2.08
N TYR A 82 -1.73 -13.81 3.08
CA TYR A 82 -0.28 -13.69 3.03
C TYR A 82 0.36 -14.27 4.28
N VAL A 83 1.61 -14.72 4.15
CA VAL A 83 2.45 -15.12 5.29
C VAL A 83 3.49 -14.04 5.54
N MET A 84 3.58 -13.57 6.78
CA MET A 84 4.61 -12.66 7.26
C MET A 84 5.62 -13.47 8.08
N LYS A 85 6.88 -13.49 7.63
CA LYS A 85 8.01 -14.08 8.37
C LYS A 85 8.85 -12.98 8.97
N MET A 86 9.19 -13.12 10.24
CA MET A 86 9.89 -12.12 11.03
C MET A 86 11.14 -12.74 11.66
N GLN A 87 12.22 -11.97 11.73
CA GLN A 87 13.46 -12.32 12.41
C GLN A 87 13.90 -11.13 13.29
N TYR A 88 14.42 -11.44 14.47
CA TYR A 88 15.14 -10.51 15.31
C TYR A 88 16.28 -11.25 16.03
N MET A 89 17.53 -10.97 15.67
CA MET A 89 18.70 -11.77 16.08
C MET A 89 18.45 -13.26 15.73
N GLU A 90 18.45 -14.15 16.72
CA GLU A 90 18.13 -15.58 16.60
C GLU A 90 16.62 -15.90 16.68
N LEU A 91 15.80 -14.96 17.16
CA LEU A 91 14.36 -15.15 17.26
C LEU A 91 13.71 -15.10 15.88
N ALA A 92 12.96 -16.14 15.53
CA ALA A 92 12.14 -16.20 14.31
C ALA A 92 10.68 -16.45 14.66
N ALA A 93 9.77 -15.80 13.94
CA ALA A 93 8.32 -15.97 14.11
C ALA A 93 7.58 -15.83 12.78
N GLU A 94 6.40 -16.44 12.69
CA GLU A 94 5.49 -16.31 11.55
C GLU A 94 4.10 -15.86 12.00
N ASP A 95 3.43 -15.08 11.16
CA ASP A 95 2.06 -14.61 11.33
C ASP A 95 1.40 -14.48 9.95
N THR A 96 0.08 -14.31 9.89
CA THR A 96 -0.67 -14.17 8.64
C THR A 96 -1.24 -12.77 8.46
N LEU A 97 -1.38 -12.34 7.22
CA LEU A 97 -2.17 -11.15 6.87
C LEU A 97 -3.40 -11.58 6.09
N LYS A 98 -4.57 -11.03 6.47
CA LYS A 98 -5.85 -11.25 5.79
C LYS A 98 -6.38 -9.90 5.35
N ILE A 99 -6.39 -9.64 4.05
CA ILE A 99 -6.84 -8.36 3.48
C ILE A 99 -8.25 -8.57 2.90
N PRO A 100 -9.28 -7.83 3.33
CA PRO A 100 -10.61 -7.95 2.73
C PRO A 100 -10.58 -7.70 1.21
N ASN A 101 -11.49 -8.35 0.46
CA ASN A 101 -11.62 -8.08 -0.96
C ASN A 101 -12.32 -6.73 -1.19
N PHE A 102 -11.54 -5.66 -1.29
CA PHE A 102 -12.06 -4.34 -1.62
C PHE A 102 -12.46 -4.18 -3.10
N GLY A 103 -12.23 -5.19 -3.96
CA GLY A 103 -12.40 -5.09 -5.41
C GLY A 103 -11.21 -4.44 -6.14
N THR A 104 -10.03 -4.44 -5.53
CA THR A 104 -8.73 -4.14 -6.15
C THR A 104 -7.69 -5.15 -5.69
N MET A 105 -6.69 -5.45 -6.53
CA MET A 105 -5.64 -6.42 -6.17
C MET A 105 -4.89 -5.92 -4.93
N PRO A 106 -4.83 -6.71 -3.84
CA PRO A 106 -4.19 -6.27 -2.60
C PRO A 106 -2.68 -6.06 -2.81
N LYS A 107 -2.22 -4.82 -2.61
CA LYS A 107 -0.81 -4.43 -2.63
C LYS A 107 -0.34 -4.19 -1.21
N ILE A 108 0.45 -5.11 -0.66
CA ILE A 108 1.07 -4.98 0.66
C ILE A 108 2.23 -3.99 0.61
N GLU A 109 2.37 -3.16 1.62
CA GLU A 109 3.56 -2.33 1.86
C GLU A 109 4.01 -2.46 3.32
N ILE A 110 5.32 -2.27 3.55
CA ILE A 110 5.91 -2.17 4.89
C ILE A 110 6.58 -0.80 4.98
N ARG A 111 6.35 -0.08 6.07
CA ARG A 111 6.92 1.25 6.35
C ARG A 111 7.66 1.23 7.70
N PRO A 112 8.70 2.06 7.90
CA PRO A 112 9.33 2.21 9.21
C PRO A 112 8.30 2.59 10.28
N GLY A 113 8.43 2.05 11.49
CA GLY A 113 7.67 2.51 12.65
C GLY A 113 8.39 3.65 13.39
N ALA A 114 7.91 3.99 14.59
CA ALA A 114 8.49 5.05 15.41
C ALA A 114 9.84 4.67 16.05
N ASP A 115 10.04 3.38 16.37
CA ASP A 115 11.25 2.85 17.00
C ASP A 115 12.22 2.24 15.98
N THR A 116 13.53 2.24 16.28
CA THR A 116 14.60 1.73 15.40
C THR A 116 14.36 0.32 14.84
N TYR A 117 13.84 -0.58 15.67
CA TYR A 117 13.50 -1.97 15.30
C TYR A 117 11.98 -2.15 15.27
N SER A 118 11.30 -1.28 14.53
CA SER A 118 9.85 -1.38 14.30
C SER A 118 9.47 -1.10 12.86
N CYS A 119 8.41 -1.76 12.39
CA CYS A 119 7.81 -1.48 11.10
C CYS A 119 6.30 -1.71 11.11
N ILE A 120 5.59 -0.90 10.32
CA ILE A 120 4.15 -0.99 10.12
C ILE A 120 3.90 -1.69 8.79
N ILE A 121 3.18 -2.80 8.84
CA ILE A 121 2.69 -3.56 7.70
C ILE A 121 1.26 -3.10 7.41
N GLY A 122 0.99 -2.79 6.15
CA GLY A 122 -0.32 -2.35 5.70
C GLY A 122 -0.53 -2.69 4.22
N PHE A 123 -1.55 -2.09 3.63
CA PHE A 123 -1.86 -2.25 2.21
C PHE A 123 -2.29 -0.92 1.60
N LEU A 124 -2.19 -0.80 0.28
CA LEU A 124 -2.80 0.31 -0.44
C LEU A 124 -4.28 0.04 -0.73
N ASP A 125 -5.13 1.03 -0.50
CA ASP A 125 -6.52 1.04 -0.96
C ASP A 125 -6.65 1.48 -2.43
N LYS A 126 -7.88 1.63 -2.91
CA LYS A 126 -8.18 2.04 -4.30
C LYS A 126 -7.63 3.42 -4.64
N GLN A 127 -7.39 4.27 -3.65
CA GLN A 127 -6.88 5.63 -3.78
C GLN A 127 -5.36 5.67 -3.59
N ASN A 128 -4.68 4.51 -3.55
CA ASN A 128 -3.26 4.37 -3.19
C ASN A 128 -2.91 4.94 -1.80
N THR A 129 -3.90 5.08 -0.90
CA THR A 129 -3.66 5.49 0.48
C THR A 129 -3.23 4.26 1.29
N PHE A 130 -2.16 4.40 2.07
CA PHE A 130 -1.68 3.34 2.95
C PHE A 130 -2.60 3.16 4.15
N ARG A 131 -3.06 1.91 4.34
CA ARG A 131 -3.92 1.48 5.43
C ARG A 131 -3.11 0.59 6.36
N GLU A 132 -2.71 1.15 7.50
CA GLU A 132 -1.92 0.48 8.53
C GLU A 132 -2.67 -0.70 9.13
N TYR A 133 -2.08 -1.89 9.16
CA TYR A 133 -2.77 -3.08 9.65
C TYR A 133 -2.12 -3.66 10.92
N LYS A 134 -0.82 -3.97 10.87
CA LYS A 134 -0.06 -4.54 11.99
C LYS A 134 1.23 -3.75 12.20
N LEU A 135 1.60 -3.55 13.46
CA LEU A 135 2.91 -3.07 13.88
C LEU A 135 3.72 -4.29 14.35
N VAL A 136 4.92 -4.46 13.80
CA VAL A 136 5.92 -5.39 14.35
C VAL A 136 6.97 -4.56 15.08
N THR A 137 7.30 -4.93 16.31
CA THR A 137 8.37 -4.32 17.10
C THR A 137 9.29 -5.38 17.65
N ALA A 138 10.56 -5.04 17.81
CA ALA A 138 11.51 -5.80 18.59
C ALA A 138 12.24 -4.90 19.60
N LYS A 139 12.39 -5.39 20.83
CA LYS A 139 13.12 -4.72 21.92
C LYS A 139 13.57 -5.75 22.95
N GLU A 140 14.82 -5.63 23.40
CA GLU A 140 15.45 -6.65 24.27
C GLU A 140 15.27 -8.03 23.59
N ASP A 141 15.02 -9.09 24.34
CA ASP A 141 14.84 -10.44 23.78
C ASP A 141 13.40 -10.75 23.34
N ARG A 142 12.67 -9.75 22.84
CA ARG A 142 11.25 -9.89 22.47
C ARG A 142 10.93 -9.29 21.12
N LEU A 143 10.45 -10.17 20.24
CA LEU A 143 9.73 -9.85 19.00
C LEU A 143 8.22 -9.85 19.28
N SER A 144 7.49 -8.83 18.82
CA SER A 144 6.05 -8.66 19.08
C SER A 144 5.30 -8.18 17.85
N VAL A 145 4.04 -8.61 17.72
CA VAL A 145 3.11 -8.17 16.68
C VAL A 145 1.85 -7.61 17.32
N LYS A 146 1.51 -6.37 17.01
CA LYS A 146 0.31 -5.68 17.46
C LYS A 146 -0.58 -5.36 16.27
N ILE A 147 -1.87 -5.70 16.35
CA ILE A 147 -2.87 -5.23 15.38
C ILE A 147 -3.16 -3.76 15.67
N LEU A 148 -2.98 -2.89 14.67
CA LEU A 148 -3.28 -1.46 14.76
C LEU A 148 -4.76 -1.20 14.40
N HIS A 149 -5.18 -1.72 13.26
CA HIS A 149 -6.55 -1.58 12.76
C HIS A 149 -7.10 -2.95 12.32
N ARG A 150 -8.43 -3.04 12.23
CA ARG A 150 -9.12 -4.19 11.62
C ARG A 150 -9.99 -3.64 10.51
N TYR A 151 -10.02 -4.36 9.39
CA TYR A 151 -10.77 -3.96 8.21
C TYR A 151 -11.76 -5.05 7.82
N ALA A 152 -12.92 -4.65 7.34
CA ALA A 152 -13.97 -5.51 6.82
C ALA A 152 -14.63 -4.82 5.60
N VAL A 153 -15.44 -5.58 4.87
CA VAL A 153 -16.34 -5.05 3.84
C VAL A 153 -17.76 -5.34 4.29
N GLU A 154 -18.59 -4.30 4.39
CA GLU A 154 -20.01 -4.43 4.73
C GLU A 154 -20.84 -4.55 3.46
N THR A 155 -21.80 -5.47 3.44
CA THR A 155 -22.79 -5.58 2.36
C THR A 155 -24.10 -4.92 2.80
N TYR A 156 -24.39 -3.74 2.24
CA TYR A 156 -25.66 -3.07 2.52
C TYR A 156 -26.79 -3.79 1.78
N GLN A 157 -27.65 -4.48 2.53
CA GLN A 157 -28.91 -5.01 2.01
C GLN A 157 -29.92 -3.86 1.94
N ALA A 158 -30.19 -3.37 0.73
CA ALA A 158 -31.33 -2.49 0.51
C ALA A 158 -32.63 -3.26 0.81
N LYS A 159 -33.49 -2.67 1.64
CA LYS A 159 -34.85 -3.16 1.92
C LYS A 159 -35.83 -2.65 0.87
#